data_AF-A0A1A0RJE7-F1
#
_entry.id   AF-A0A1A0RJE7-F1
#
_cell.length_a   1.000
_cell.length_b   1.000
_cell.length_c   1.000
_cell.angle_alpha   90.00
_cell.angle_beta   90.00
_cell.angle_gamma   90.00
#
_symmetry.space_group_name_H-M   'P 1'
#
loop_
_entity.id
_entity.type
_entity.pdbx_description
1 polymer ?
#
loop_
_entity_poly.entity_id
_entity_poly.type
_entity_poly.pdbx_seq_one_letter_code
_entity_poly.pdbx_strand_id
1 'polypeptide(L)'
;MRKWKRVETADGLRFRSALEAHEAALLSSLGTSMLGMLDERGSSGPTDELEMITGMKTGNPQPPEDATMKRLLPDFYRPQTEHPAGSGTAESLNSALRGLHEPTIINAKREAAQRLLDTIPDGGGKLELTQDDAESWAAAVNDIRLALGTMLDIGAQGPDQLPAEHPMAGHLDVYQWLTVLQEYLVLGLMGR
;
A
#
# COMPACT_ATOMS: atom_id res chain seq x y z
N MET A 1 -6.57 16.83 -8.23
CA MET A 1 -5.26 16.43 -8.78
C MET A 1 -5.23 16.63 -10.30
N ARG A 2 -4.10 17.08 -10.86
CA ARG A 2 -3.93 17.26 -12.31
C ARG A 2 -3.50 15.95 -12.98
N LYS A 3 -3.78 15.81 -14.28
CA LYS A 3 -3.28 14.68 -15.08
C LYS A 3 -1.75 14.65 -15.09
N TRP A 4 -1.18 13.45 -15.08
CA TRP A 4 0.25 13.26 -15.22
C TRP A 4 0.71 13.52 -16.65
N LYS A 5 1.76 14.32 -16.80
CA LYS A 5 2.42 14.53 -18.09
C LYS A 5 3.70 13.72 -18.15
N ARG A 6 3.76 12.76 -19.07
CA ARG A 6 4.97 12.04 -19.43
C ARG A 6 5.89 12.93 -20.26
N VAL A 7 7.15 13.07 -19.86
CA VAL A 7 8.16 13.89 -20.53
C VAL A 7 9.46 13.11 -20.61
N GLU A 8 10.06 13.05 -21.80
CA GLU A 8 11.39 12.50 -21.99
C GLU A 8 12.43 13.63 -21.81
N THR A 9 13.38 13.43 -20.90
CA THR A 9 14.48 14.36 -20.64
C THR A 9 15.82 13.70 -20.96
N ALA A 10 16.91 14.47 -20.93
CA ALA A 10 18.26 13.93 -21.12
C ALA A 10 18.62 12.88 -20.05
N ASP A 11 18.05 12.99 -18.86
CA ASP A 11 18.26 12.09 -17.71
C ASP A 11 17.18 11.00 -17.62
N GLY A 12 16.49 10.72 -18.72
CA GLY A 12 15.46 9.68 -18.83
C GLY A 12 14.03 10.18 -18.67
N LEU A 13 13.14 9.25 -18.33
CA LEU A 13 11.71 9.50 -18.32
C LEU A 13 11.27 10.21 -17.03
N ARG A 14 10.42 11.24 -17.19
CA ARG A 14 9.85 12.02 -16.09
C ARG A 14 8.33 12.10 -16.14
N PHE A 15 7.71 12.14 -14.97
CA PHE A 15 6.27 12.27 -14.79
C PHE A 15 5.96 13.53 -13.99
N ARG A 16 5.30 14.50 -14.62
CA ARG A 16 5.01 15.80 -14.01
C ARG A 16 3.54 15.93 -13.66
N SER A 17 3.25 16.41 -12.46
CA SER A 17 1.90 16.81 -12.04
C SER A 17 1.95 17.99 -11.08
N ALA A 18 0.83 18.30 -10.45
CA ALA A 18 0.77 19.21 -9.32
C ALA A 18 -0.27 18.76 -8.30
N LEU A 19 0.03 19.04 -7.04
CA LEU A 19 -0.86 18.84 -5.90
C LEU A 19 -1.26 20.18 -5.31
N GLU A 20 -2.50 20.29 -4.85
CA GLU A 20 -2.89 21.38 -3.96
C GLU A 20 -2.34 21.13 -2.55
N ALA A 21 -2.22 22.19 -1.73
CA ALA A 21 -1.63 22.10 -0.39
C ALA A 21 -2.31 21.05 0.51
N HIS A 22 -3.64 20.99 0.47
CA HIS A 22 -4.41 20.02 1.24
C HIS A 22 -4.27 18.59 0.69
N GLU A 23 -4.11 18.41 -0.62
CA GLU A 23 -3.85 17.10 -1.24
C GLU A 23 -2.48 16.55 -0.82
N ALA A 24 -1.46 17.41 -0.82
CA ALA A 24 -0.12 17.05 -0.35
C ALA A 24 -0.13 16.67 1.14
N ALA A 25 -0.74 17.50 2.00
CA ALA A 25 -0.85 17.21 3.43
C ALA A 25 -1.62 15.89 3.71
N LEU A 26 -2.69 15.63 2.96
CA LEU A 26 -3.46 14.40 3.07
C LEU A 26 -2.62 13.17 2.67
N LEU A 27 -1.94 13.21 1.52
CA LEU A 27 -1.07 12.11 1.09
C LEU A 27 0.07 11.86 2.06
N SER A 28 0.70 12.91 2.58
CA SER A 28 1.75 12.78 3.59
C SER A 28 1.21 12.12 4.85
N SER A 29 0.05 12.56 5.35
CA SER A 29 -0.59 11.92 6.51
C SER A 29 -0.88 10.44 6.28
N LEU A 30 -1.49 10.09 5.14
CA LEU A 30 -1.83 8.70 4.82
C LEU A 30 -0.58 7.82 4.65
N GLY A 31 0.44 8.33 3.96
CA GLY A 31 1.72 7.65 3.77
C GLY A 31 2.45 7.42 5.11
N THR A 32 2.49 8.42 5.99
CA THR A 32 3.07 8.30 7.33
C THR A 32 2.31 7.28 8.19
N SER A 33 0.97 7.32 8.19
CA SER A 33 0.17 6.32 8.92
C SER A 33 0.42 4.90 8.40
N MET A 34 0.52 4.72 7.08
CA MET A 34 0.81 3.41 6.49
C MET A 34 2.22 2.91 6.86
N LEU A 35 3.23 3.80 6.84
CA LEU A 35 4.58 3.45 7.31
C LEU A 35 4.56 2.99 8.76
N GLY A 36 3.92 3.75 9.66
CA GLY A 36 3.81 3.38 11.07
C GLY A 36 3.19 2.00 11.28
N MET A 37 2.13 1.67 10.51
CA MET A 37 1.48 0.37 10.57
C MET A 37 2.38 -0.77 10.07
N LEU A 38 3.15 -0.54 9.01
CA LEU A 38 4.13 -1.50 8.47
C LEU A 38 5.34 -1.67 9.39
N ASP A 39 5.78 -0.59 10.04
CA ASP A 39 6.80 -0.56 11.08
C ASP A 39 6.43 -1.46 12.26
N GLU A 40 5.22 -1.27 12.78
CA GLU A 40 4.69 -2.06 13.89
C GLU A 40 4.63 -3.55 13.52
N ARG A 41 4.08 -3.87 12.33
CA ARG A 41 4.00 -5.25 11.87
C ARG A 41 5.38 -5.88 11.69
N GLY A 42 6.31 -5.19 11.04
CA GLY A 42 7.67 -5.68 10.81
C GLY A 42 8.47 -5.89 12.10
N SER A 43 8.13 -5.17 13.16
CA SER A 43 8.78 -5.27 14.47
C SER A 43 8.11 -6.30 15.41
N SER A 44 6.92 -6.79 15.05
CA SER A 44 6.14 -7.77 15.83
C SER A 44 6.60 -9.22 15.69
N GLY A 45 7.55 -9.50 14.78
CA GLY A 45 8.10 -10.83 14.57
C GLY A 45 8.95 -11.31 15.76
N PRO A 46 9.04 -12.62 16.00
CA PRO A 46 9.95 -13.14 17.02
C PRO A 46 11.40 -12.81 16.65
N THR A 47 12.15 -12.17 17.56
CA THR A 47 13.60 -12.01 17.42
C THR A 47 14.25 -13.38 17.55
N ASP A 48 14.71 -13.94 16.42
CA ASP A 48 15.34 -15.26 16.41
C ASP A 48 16.84 -15.14 16.73
N GLU A 49 17.38 -16.02 17.57
CA GLU A 49 18.83 -16.14 17.79
C GLU A 49 19.57 -16.41 16.47
N LEU A 50 18.91 -17.09 15.51
CA LEU A 50 19.43 -17.29 14.16
C LEU A 50 19.46 -16.00 13.32
N GLU A 51 18.60 -15.01 13.58
CA GLU A 51 18.67 -13.70 12.92
C GLU A 51 19.96 -12.98 13.27
N MET A 52 20.39 -13.04 14.54
CA MET A 52 21.66 -12.45 14.98
C MET A 52 22.89 -13.11 14.33
N ILE A 53 22.77 -14.39 13.95
CA ILE A 53 23.85 -15.17 13.36
C ILE A 53 23.87 -15.05 11.83
N THR A 54 22.69 -14.99 11.19
CA THR A 54 22.55 -15.05 9.72
C THR A 54 22.23 -13.70 9.07
N GLY A 55 21.76 -12.72 9.85
CA GLY A 55 21.23 -11.45 9.34
C GLY A 55 19.87 -11.57 8.64
N MET A 56 19.27 -12.77 8.59
CA MET A 56 17.98 -13.00 7.97
C MET A 56 16.85 -12.76 8.97
N LYS A 57 16.07 -11.70 8.74
CA LYS A 57 14.83 -11.43 9.49
C LYS A 57 13.79 -12.49 9.17
N THR A 58 13.22 -13.09 10.20
CA THR A 58 12.06 -13.99 10.08
C THR A 58 10.78 -13.18 10.31
N GLY A 59 9.83 -13.33 9.40
CA GLY A 59 8.51 -12.69 9.49
C GLY A 59 7.63 -13.25 10.59
N ASN A 60 6.53 -12.55 10.89
CA ASN A 60 5.58 -13.02 11.89
C ASN A 60 4.81 -14.25 11.36
N PRO A 61 4.90 -15.41 12.03
CA PRO A 61 4.27 -16.64 11.56
C PRO A 61 2.74 -16.62 11.70
N GLN A 62 2.18 -15.70 12.49
CA GLN A 62 0.74 -15.53 12.64
C GLN A 62 0.21 -14.50 11.63
N PRO A 63 -1.01 -14.70 11.09
CA PRO A 63 -1.61 -13.68 10.24
C PRO A 63 -1.78 -12.36 11.02
N PRO A 64 -1.82 -11.21 10.33
CA PRO A 64 -2.19 -9.96 10.99
C PRO A 64 -3.57 -10.09 11.66
N GLU A 65 -3.83 -9.39 12.76
CA GLU A 65 -5.13 -9.45 13.44
C GLU A 65 -6.15 -8.52 12.76
N ASP A 66 -5.74 -7.29 12.46
CA ASP A 66 -6.56 -6.27 11.83
C ASP A 66 -6.82 -6.54 10.33
N ALA A 67 -8.04 -6.24 9.88
CA ALA A 67 -8.51 -6.51 8.53
C ALA A 67 -7.71 -5.74 7.45
N THR A 68 -7.30 -4.50 7.75
CA THR A 68 -6.50 -3.66 6.86
C THR A 68 -5.15 -4.30 6.60
N MET A 69 -4.46 -4.73 7.64
CA MET A 69 -3.15 -5.39 7.48
C MET A 69 -3.30 -6.75 6.80
N LYS A 70 -4.37 -7.53 7.08
CA LYS A 70 -4.69 -8.76 6.32
C LYS A 70 -4.93 -8.48 4.83
N ARG A 71 -5.46 -7.31 4.47
CA ARG A 71 -5.65 -6.93 3.07
C ARG A 71 -4.32 -6.63 2.38
N LEU A 72 -3.40 -5.97 3.08
CA LEU A 72 -2.07 -5.61 2.58
C LEU A 72 -1.11 -6.81 2.54
N LEU A 73 -1.23 -7.71 3.52
CA LEU A 73 -0.42 -8.92 3.70
C LEU A 73 -1.37 -10.15 3.74
N PRO A 74 -2.00 -10.50 2.62
CA PRO A 74 -2.91 -11.63 2.57
C PRO A 74 -2.16 -12.96 2.69
N ASP A 75 -2.90 -14.01 3.05
CA ASP A 75 -2.39 -15.37 2.96
C ASP A 75 -1.91 -15.71 1.54
N PHE A 76 -0.79 -16.42 1.46
CA PHE A 76 -0.17 -16.87 0.22
C PHE A 76 -0.99 -17.96 -0.47
N TYR A 77 -1.64 -18.79 0.33
CA TYR A 77 -2.44 -19.91 -0.13
C TYR A 77 -3.85 -19.85 0.44
N ARG A 78 -4.86 -19.91 -0.45
CA ARG A 78 -6.27 -20.07 -0.08
C ARG A 78 -6.77 -21.39 -0.64
N PRO A 79 -7.22 -22.34 0.19
CA PRO A 79 -7.77 -23.60 -0.28
C PRO A 79 -9.06 -23.35 -1.08
N GLN A 80 -9.21 -24.02 -2.23
CA GLN A 80 -10.41 -23.89 -3.08
C GLN A 80 -11.58 -24.76 -2.61
N THR A 81 -11.30 -25.79 -1.82
CA THR A 81 -12.27 -26.72 -1.26
C THR A 81 -11.90 -27.00 0.19
N GLU A 82 -12.89 -27.19 1.05
CA GLU A 82 -12.65 -27.64 2.42
C GLU A 82 -11.94 -29.00 2.38
N HIS A 83 -10.74 -29.05 2.97
CA HIS A 83 -9.97 -30.28 3.03
C HIS A 83 -10.55 -31.18 4.14
N PRO A 84 -10.71 -32.51 3.92
CA PRO A 84 -11.28 -33.42 4.93
C PRO A 84 -10.52 -33.44 6.27
N ALA A 85 -9.23 -33.07 6.24
CA ALA A 85 -8.36 -32.96 7.42
C ALA A 85 -8.41 -31.57 8.10
N GLY A 86 -9.32 -30.68 7.69
CA GLY A 86 -9.42 -29.31 8.20
C GLY A 86 -8.41 -28.33 7.59
N SER A 87 -8.34 -27.12 8.16
CA SER A 87 -7.50 -26.01 7.68
C SER A 87 -6.03 -26.07 8.11
N GLY A 88 -5.66 -26.99 9.01
CA GLY A 88 -4.34 -27.00 9.67
C GLY A 88 -3.14 -27.12 8.71
N THR A 89 -3.26 -27.84 7.59
CA THR A 89 -2.18 -27.93 6.59
C THR A 89 -1.98 -26.61 5.85
N ALA A 90 -3.08 -25.92 5.49
CA ALA A 90 -3.05 -24.61 4.84
C ALA A 90 -2.54 -23.52 5.80
N GLU A 91 -2.92 -23.58 7.07
CA GLU A 91 -2.44 -22.68 8.12
C GLU A 91 -0.93 -22.84 8.36
N SER A 92 -0.45 -24.08 8.46
CA SER A 92 0.99 -24.38 8.60
C SER A 92 1.80 -23.89 7.39
N LEU A 93 1.29 -24.11 6.18
CA LEU A 93 1.92 -23.60 4.96
C LEU A 93 1.99 -22.07 4.94
N ASN A 94 0.87 -21.39 5.21
CA ASN A 94 0.84 -19.93 5.25
C ASN A 94 1.73 -19.36 6.37
N SER A 95 1.79 -20.02 7.53
CA SER A 95 2.69 -19.66 8.61
C SER A 95 4.15 -19.69 8.17
N ALA A 96 4.59 -20.74 7.47
CA ALA A 96 5.95 -20.86 6.97
C ALA A 96 6.25 -19.80 5.88
N LEU A 97 5.32 -19.60 4.95
CA LEU A 97 5.49 -18.62 3.86
C LEU A 97 5.52 -17.17 4.38
N ARG A 98 4.71 -16.82 5.37
CA ARG A 98 4.78 -15.52 6.05
C ARG A 98 6.13 -15.32 6.73
N GLY A 99 6.60 -16.33 7.47
CA GLY A 99 7.93 -16.30 8.08
C GLY A 99 9.04 -16.01 7.07
N LEU A 100 8.97 -16.57 5.86
CA LEU A 100 10.00 -16.41 4.83
C LEU A 100 9.90 -15.10 4.03
N HIS A 101 8.69 -14.66 3.68
CA HIS A 101 8.49 -13.63 2.65
C HIS A 101 7.98 -12.30 3.17
N GLU A 102 7.28 -12.29 4.31
CA GLU A 102 6.67 -11.07 4.84
C GLU A 102 7.68 -9.94 5.09
N PRO A 103 8.91 -10.18 5.60
CA PRO A 103 9.90 -9.12 5.80
C PRO A 103 10.26 -8.38 4.50
N THR A 104 10.48 -9.13 3.41
CA THR A 104 10.79 -8.54 2.09
C THR A 104 9.60 -7.76 1.54
N ILE A 105 8.38 -8.29 1.70
CA ILE A 105 7.16 -7.60 1.25
C ILE A 105 6.96 -6.30 2.03
N ILE A 106 7.12 -6.33 3.36
CA ILE A 106 7.02 -5.14 4.21
C ILE A 106 8.07 -4.10 3.80
N ASN A 107 9.32 -4.51 3.60
CA ASN A 107 10.38 -3.60 3.18
C ASN A 107 10.05 -2.93 1.83
N ALA A 108 9.60 -3.69 0.84
CA ALA A 108 9.21 -3.13 -0.46
C ALA A 108 8.05 -2.12 -0.34
N LYS A 109 7.03 -2.42 0.48
CA LYS A 109 5.91 -1.50 0.75
C LYS A 109 6.37 -0.23 1.45
N ARG A 110 7.30 -0.35 2.40
CA ARG A 110 7.88 0.79 3.10
C ARG A 110 8.73 1.67 2.20
N GLU A 111 9.57 1.08 1.36
CA GLU A 111 10.36 1.82 0.37
C GLU A 111 9.45 2.61 -0.57
N ALA A 112 8.38 1.98 -1.06
CA ALA A 112 7.39 2.65 -1.90
C ALA A 112 6.72 3.83 -1.19
N ALA A 113 6.30 3.64 0.06
CA ALA A 113 5.69 4.68 0.88
C ALA A 113 6.66 5.82 1.20
N GLN A 114 7.91 5.49 1.53
CA GLN A 114 8.95 6.48 1.81
C GLN A 114 9.29 7.31 0.58
N ARG A 115 9.47 6.69 -0.59
CA ARG A 115 9.67 7.42 -1.86
C ARG A 115 8.50 8.33 -2.19
N LEU A 116 7.27 7.89 -1.91
CA LEU A 116 6.09 8.76 -2.04
C LEU A 116 6.22 9.99 -1.13
N LEU A 117 6.54 9.81 0.14
CA LEU A 117 6.71 10.93 1.09
C LEU A 117 7.84 11.87 0.67
N ASP A 118 8.99 11.32 0.27
CA ASP A 118 10.20 12.08 -0.08
C ASP A 118 10.00 12.96 -1.33
N THR A 119 8.99 12.66 -2.15
CA THR A 119 8.74 13.35 -3.43
C THR A 119 7.47 14.20 -3.42
N ILE A 120 6.72 14.23 -2.32
CA ILE A 120 5.62 15.18 -2.14
C ILE A 120 6.20 16.56 -1.80
N PRO A 121 5.85 17.62 -2.55
CA PRO A 121 6.32 18.97 -2.23
C PRO A 121 5.64 19.53 -0.97
N ASP A 122 6.42 20.13 -0.08
CA ASP A 122 5.93 20.82 1.11
C ASP A 122 4.93 21.91 0.74
N GLY A 123 3.71 21.82 1.29
CA GLY A 123 2.64 22.78 1.00
C GLY A 123 2.04 22.66 -0.41
N GLY A 124 2.34 21.58 -1.14
CA GLY A 124 1.85 21.33 -2.48
C GLY A 124 2.67 22.03 -3.58
N GLY A 125 2.13 22.04 -4.80
CA GLY A 125 2.77 22.61 -5.97
C GLY A 125 3.15 21.56 -7.01
N LYS A 126 4.09 21.93 -7.89
CA LYS A 126 4.56 21.08 -8.98
C LYS A 126 5.41 19.95 -8.42
N LEU A 127 5.19 18.74 -8.94
CA LEU A 127 5.99 17.57 -8.63
C LEU A 127 6.47 16.91 -9.93
N GLU A 128 7.67 16.36 -9.88
CA GLU A 128 8.28 15.61 -10.98
C GLU A 128 8.87 14.32 -10.42
N LEU A 129 8.44 13.18 -10.97
CA LEU A 129 8.90 11.86 -10.57
C LEU A 129 9.80 11.25 -11.63
N THR A 130 10.81 10.49 -11.21
CA THR A 130 11.45 9.48 -12.07
C THR A 130 10.45 8.36 -12.40
N GLN A 131 10.84 7.45 -13.30
CA GLN A 131 10.04 6.24 -13.52
C GLN A 131 9.93 5.37 -12.26
N ASP A 132 11.04 5.14 -11.56
CA ASP A 132 11.05 4.32 -10.35
C ASP A 132 10.21 4.94 -9.22
N ASP A 133 10.22 6.27 -9.08
CA ASP A 133 9.38 6.97 -8.11
C ASP A 133 7.89 6.90 -8.51
N ALA A 134 7.58 6.99 -9.81
CA ALA A 134 6.22 6.85 -10.31
C ALA A 134 5.67 5.43 -10.06
N GLU A 135 6.49 4.39 -10.25
CA GLU A 135 6.11 3.00 -9.92
C GLU A 135 5.91 2.82 -8.41
N SER A 136 6.79 3.42 -7.61
CA SER A 136 6.69 3.45 -6.14
C SER A 136 5.43 4.16 -5.66
N TRP A 137 5.08 5.29 -6.26
CA TRP A 137 3.83 6.00 -6.01
C TRP A 137 2.61 5.13 -6.33
N ALA A 138 2.60 4.46 -7.49
CA ALA A 138 1.50 3.59 -7.87
C ALA A 138 1.29 2.45 -6.86
N ALA A 139 2.38 1.85 -6.37
CA ALA A 139 2.32 0.83 -5.33
C ALA A 139 1.82 1.37 -3.98
N ALA A 140 2.38 2.50 -3.51
CA ALA A 140 2.01 3.10 -2.23
C ALA A 140 0.57 3.59 -2.21
N VAL A 141 0.13 4.29 -3.26
CA VAL A 141 -1.27 4.75 -3.39
C VAL A 141 -2.22 3.57 -3.44
N ASN A 142 -1.87 2.49 -4.13
CA ASN A 142 -2.67 1.28 -4.15
C ASN A 142 -2.83 0.68 -2.75
N ASP A 143 -1.75 0.60 -1.98
CA ASP A 143 -1.79 0.06 -0.62
C ASP A 143 -2.66 0.93 0.31
N ILE A 144 -2.50 2.26 0.26
CA ILE A 144 -3.37 3.19 0.99
C ILE A 144 -4.84 2.99 0.59
N ARG A 145 -5.12 2.83 -0.71
CA ARG A 145 -6.47 2.60 -1.22
C ARG A 145 -7.04 1.26 -0.75
N LEU A 146 -6.24 0.18 -0.75
CA LEU A 146 -6.67 -1.12 -0.23
C LEU A 146 -6.99 -1.07 1.27
N ALA A 147 -6.20 -0.31 2.02
CA ALA A 147 -6.43 -0.08 3.45
C ALA A 147 -7.73 0.67 3.70
N LEU A 148 -7.90 1.84 3.08
CA LEU A 148 -9.13 2.62 3.15
C LEU A 148 -10.35 1.82 2.69
N GLY A 149 -10.24 1.11 1.57
CA GLY A 149 -11.33 0.28 1.06
C GLY A 149 -11.76 -0.82 2.02
N THR A 150 -10.83 -1.38 2.79
CA THR A 150 -11.15 -2.39 3.82
C THR A 150 -11.88 -1.77 4.99
N MET A 151 -11.44 -0.60 5.47
CA MET A 151 -12.14 0.13 6.54
C MET A 151 -13.55 0.59 6.14
N LEU A 152 -13.75 0.86 4.85
CA LEU A 152 -15.02 1.30 4.27
C LEU A 152 -15.93 0.14 3.83
N ASP A 153 -15.48 -1.11 3.99
CA ASP A 153 -16.15 -2.31 3.45
C ASP A 153 -16.49 -2.20 1.94
N ILE A 154 -15.58 -1.59 1.18
CA ILE A 154 -15.69 -1.46 -0.29
C ILE A 154 -15.35 -2.81 -0.93
N GLY A 155 -16.39 -3.59 -1.23
CA GLY A 155 -16.34 -4.81 -2.01
C GLY A 155 -17.12 -4.72 -3.32
N ALA A 156 -17.30 -5.84 -4.02
CA ALA A 156 -18.10 -5.92 -5.24
C ALA A 156 -19.59 -5.56 -5.06
N GLN A 157 -20.06 -5.51 -3.80
CA GLN A 157 -21.41 -5.13 -3.40
C GLN A 157 -21.39 -3.93 -2.42
N GLY A 158 -20.23 -3.27 -2.28
CA GLY A 158 -20.08 -2.10 -1.41
C GLY A 158 -20.85 -0.89 -1.96
N PRO A 159 -21.20 0.08 -1.11
CA PRO A 159 -21.95 1.25 -1.54
C PRO A 159 -21.10 2.17 -2.44
N ASP A 160 -21.63 2.55 -3.61
CA ASP A 160 -20.99 3.54 -4.49
C ASP A 160 -20.97 4.95 -3.85
N GLN A 161 -21.89 5.20 -2.92
CA GLN A 161 -22.02 6.46 -2.19
C GLN A 161 -22.50 6.21 -0.75
N LEU A 162 -21.93 6.95 0.20
CA LEU A 162 -22.43 7.03 1.58
C LEU A 162 -23.27 8.31 1.76
N PRO A 163 -24.29 8.31 2.64
CA PRO A 163 -25.00 9.53 3.02
C PRO A 163 -24.02 10.60 3.52
N ALA A 164 -24.30 11.88 3.25
CA ALA A 164 -23.40 12.98 3.66
C ALA A 164 -23.17 13.04 5.18
N GLU A 165 -24.15 12.64 5.97
CA GLU A 165 -24.10 12.57 7.44
C GLU A 165 -23.30 11.34 7.95
N HIS A 166 -22.90 10.43 7.06
CA HIS A 166 -22.21 9.20 7.46
C HIS A 166 -20.80 9.53 7.97
N PRO A 167 -20.37 9.00 9.14
CA PRO A 167 -19.06 9.33 9.71
C PRO A 167 -17.86 9.08 8.77
N MET A 168 -18.01 8.13 7.85
CA MET A 168 -16.98 7.74 6.87
C MET A 168 -17.15 8.39 5.49
N ALA A 169 -18.11 9.31 5.29
CA ALA A 169 -18.34 9.93 3.98
C ALA A 169 -17.07 10.58 3.40
N GLY A 170 -16.35 11.36 4.23
CA GLY A 170 -15.08 11.96 3.80
C GLY A 170 -13.98 10.94 3.47
N HIS A 171 -13.98 9.77 4.11
CA HIS A 171 -13.01 8.71 3.79
C HIS A 171 -13.30 8.07 2.43
N LEU A 172 -14.58 7.97 2.04
CA LEU A 172 -14.98 7.51 0.70
C LEU A 172 -14.53 8.50 -0.38
N ASP A 173 -14.69 9.81 -0.15
CA ASP A 173 -14.21 10.83 -1.09
C ASP A 173 -12.69 10.72 -1.31
N VAL A 174 -11.93 10.50 -0.23
CA VAL A 174 -10.49 10.26 -0.30
C VAL A 174 -10.17 8.99 -1.08
N TYR A 175 -10.88 7.89 -0.83
CA TYR A 175 -10.71 6.64 -1.57
C TYR A 175 -10.95 6.82 -3.09
N GLN A 176 -12.01 7.52 -3.46
CA GLN A 176 -12.34 7.79 -4.87
C GLN A 176 -11.29 8.70 -5.51
N TRP A 177 -10.85 9.74 -4.80
CA TRP A 177 -9.78 10.61 -5.27
C TRP A 177 -8.46 9.86 -5.51
N LEU A 178 -8.05 8.99 -4.58
CA LEU A 178 -6.88 8.13 -4.74
C LEU A 178 -7.02 7.16 -5.93
N THR A 179 -8.24 6.68 -6.19
CA THR A 179 -8.54 5.81 -7.35
C THR A 179 -8.24 6.55 -8.66
N VAL A 180 -8.73 7.77 -8.81
CA VAL A 180 -8.49 8.61 -10.00
C VAL A 180 -7.01 9.01 -10.11
N LEU A 181 -6.37 9.33 -8.98
CA LEU A 181 -4.93 9.64 -8.93
C LEU A 181 -4.10 8.46 -9.46
N GLN A 182 -4.40 7.25 -8.99
CA GLN A 182 -3.71 6.02 -9.40
C GLN A 182 -3.96 5.72 -10.87
N GLU A 183 -5.21 5.86 -11.35
CA GLU A 183 -5.56 5.65 -12.75
C GLU A 183 -4.73 6.54 -13.68
N TYR A 184 -4.67 7.85 -13.41
CA TYR A 184 -3.89 8.75 -14.26
C TYR A 184 -2.39 8.48 -14.22
N LEU A 185 -1.85 8.05 -13.08
CA LEU A 185 -0.43 7.70 -12.97
C LEU A 185 -0.12 6.44 -13.79
N VAL A 186 -0.96 5.41 -13.68
CA VAL A 186 -0.83 4.15 -14.44
C VAL A 186 -0.95 4.40 -15.94
N LEU A 187 -1.92 5.22 -16.38
CA LEU A 187 -2.03 5.60 -17.79
C LEU A 187 -0.76 6.32 -18.28
N GLY A 188 -0.22 7.25 -17.49
CA GLY A 188 1.04 7.91 -17.78
C GLY A 188 2.21 6.91 -17.93
N LEU A 189 2.35 5.98 -16.99
CA LEU A 189 3.37 4.91 -17.01
C LEU A 189 3.26 4.05 -18.29
N MET A 190 2.03 3.73 -18.70
CA MET A 190 1.72 3.00 -19.93
C MET A 190 1.87 3.83 -21.21
N GLY A 191 2.11 5.15 -21.10
CA GLY A 191 2.21 6.05 -22.24
C GLY A 191 0.88 6.32 -22.95
N ARG A 192 -0.24 6.28 -22.21
CA ARG A 192 -1.60 6.52 -22.72
C ARG A 192 -2.19 7.85 -22.24
#